data_AF-A0A3B8MIN9-F1
#
_entry.id   AF-A0A3B8MIN9-F1
#
_cell.length_a   1.000
_cell.length_b   1.000
_cell.length_c   1.000
_cell.angle_alpha   90.00
_cell.angle_beta   90.00
_cell.angle_gamma   90.00
#
_symmetry.space_group_name_H-M   'P 1'
#
loop_
_entity.id
_entity.type
_entity.pdbx_description
1 polymer ?
#
loop_
_entity_poly.entity_id
_entity_poly.type
_entity_poly.pdbx_seq_one_letter_code
_entity_poly.pdbx_strand_id
1 'polypeptide(L)'
;MNGGYFLLDHDGSVLWERDWAPNMDSVSITKWDDGNIRAIGSGGGHVFDEAGNVVLTLGEDLVPHGQEVRVARFLDDDPSPQMAVRWNGHHTDILVADTSGTVLNRFNLNESPNNTGMEAVHWLEPGERALLYNGGMLWDAETGEGVNLPDLPDPDPVGRMAWYHCIPANVCGNDLEEIVLYNPWDPAIYVYTPGDANDPVVDPYRAGPRQYNVRLMD
;
A
#
# COMPACT_ATOMS: atom_id res chain seq x y z
N MET A 1 -10.47 1.61 -13.70
CA MET A 1 -9.98 2.53 -12.66
C MET A 1 -11.03 2.61 -11.56
N ASN A 2 -10.66 2.63 -10.27
CA ASN A 2 -11.62 2.70 -9.16
C ASN A 2 -11.29 3.88 -8.24
N GLY A 3 -12.30 4.70 -7.91
CA GLY A 3 -12.19 5.88 -7.06
C GLY A 3 -12.91 5.76 -5.71
N GLY A 4 -13.14 4.54 -5.22
CA GLY A 4 -13.87 4.21 -3.99
C GLY A 4 -15.37 4.11 -4.22
N TYR A 5 -15.91 5.09 -4.94
CA TYR A 5 -17.34 5.23 -5.17
C TYR A 5 -17.79 4.79 -6.57
N PHE A 6 -16.85 4.49 -7.45
CA PHE A 6 -17.15 4.06 -8.82
C PHE A 6 -16.03 3.20 -9.39
N LEU A 7 -16.38 2.42 -10.42
CA LEU A 7 -15.44 1.69 -11.26
C LEU A 7 -15.66 2.08 -12.72
N LEU A 8 -14.58 2.48 -13.38
CA LEU A 8 -14.55 2.77 -14.81
C LEU A 8 -13.89 1.63 -15.58
N ASP A 9 -14.44 1.32 -16.76
CA ASP A 9 -13.81 0.45 -17.75
C ASP A 9 -12.66 1.18 -18.47
N HIS A 10 -11.91 0.45 -19.29
CA HIS A 10 -10.75 0.94 -20.05
C HIS A 10 -11.10 2.04 -21.08
N ASP A 11 -12.35 2.15 -21.49
CA ASP A 11 -12.86 3.20 -22.39
C ASP A 11 -13.43 4.43 -21.64
N GLY A 12 -13.38 4.41 -20.30
CA GLY A 12 -13.90 5.47 -19.45
C GLY A 12 -15.40 5.36 -19.15
N SER A 13 -16.09 4.32 -19.65
CA SER A 13 -17.48 4.05 -19.27
C SER A 13 -17.59 3.62 -17.80
N VAL A 14 -18.70 3.98 -17.16
CA VAL A 14 -18.97 3.60 -15.75
C VAL A 14 -19.51 2.17 -15.72
N LEU A 15 -18.79 1.27 -15.05
CA LEU A 15 -19.27 -0.08 -14.76
C LEU A 15 -20.25 -0.07 -13.59
N TRP A 16 -19.93 0.69 -12.54
CA TRP A 16 -20.83 0.96 -11.42
C TRP A 16 -20.42 2.24 -10.67
N GLU A 17 -21.39 2.82 -9.96
CA GLU A 17 -21.23 3.97 -9.05
C GLU A 17 -22.12 3.74 -7.82
N ARG A 18 -21.53 3.65 -6.63
CA ARG A 18 -22.22 3.37 -5.35
C ARG A 18 -21.49 4.04 -4.19
N ASP A 19 -22.26 4.64 -3.28
CA ASP A 19 -21.76 5.20 -2.03
C ASP A 19 -21.92 4.18 -0.89
N TRP A 20 -20.85 3.45 -0.59
CA TRP A 20 -20.87 2.33 0.36
C TRP A 20 -20.37 2.67 1.75
N ALA A 21 -19.54 3.69 1.88
CA ALA A 21 -18.97 4.07 3.17
C ALA A 21 -18.55 5.55 3.16
N PRO A 22 -18.73 6.27 4.28
CA PRO A 22 -18.06 7.53 4.47
C PRO A 22 -16.54 7.32 4.52
N ASN A 23 -15.79 8.27 3.99
CA ASN A 23 -14.32 8.34 4.08
C ASN A 23 -13.59 7.12 3.49
N MET A 24 -13.87 6.81 2.22
CA MET A 24 -13.12 5.84 1.42
C MET A 24 -11.96 6.52 0.68
N ASP A 25 -10.91 6.86 1.41
CA ASP A 25 -9.83 7.72 0.92
C ASP A 25 -8.76 6.97 0.12
N SER A 26 -8.86 5.64 0.01
CA SER A 26 -7.92 4.79 -0.71
C SER A 26 -8.61 3.54 -1.26
N VAL A 27 -8.16 3.11 -2.43
CA VAL A 27 -8.59 1.87 -3.06
C VAL A 27 -7.40 1.09 -3.60
N SER A 28 -7.48 -0.23 -3.51
CA SER A 28 -6.62 -1.15 -4.26
C SER A 28 -7.46 -2.00 -5.21
N ILE A 29 -6.93 -2.34 -6.38
CA ILE A 29 -7.52 -3.35 -7.27
C ILE A 29 -6.49 -4.46 -7.43
N THR A 30 -6.74 -5.61 -6.81
CA THR A 30 -5.80 -6.73 -6.85
C THR A 30 -6.52 -8.05 -6.54
N LYS A 31 -5.76 -9.14 -6.52
CA LYS A 31 -6.26 -10.46 -6.13
C LYS A 31 -6.62 -10.47 -4.64
N TRP A 32 -7.75 -11.11 -4.30
CA TRP A 32 -8.21 -11.24 -2.92
C TRP A 32 -8.59 -12.70 -2.59
N ASP A 33 -9.81 -13.11 -2.93
CA ASP A 33 -10.41 -14.42 -2.64
C ASP A 33 -10.21 -15.39 -3.81
N ASP A 34 -9.52 -16.50 -3.57
CA ASP A 34 -9.22 -17.52 -4.59
C ASP A 34 -8.55 -16.96 -5.85
N GLY A 35 -7.78 -15.87 -5.70
CA GLY A 35 -7.10 -15.20 -6.80
C GLY A 35 -7.99 -14.34 -7.69
N ASN A 36 -9.26 -14.14 -7.35
CA ASN A 36 -10.14 -13.25 -8.09
C ASN A 36 -9.73 -11.78 -7.89
N ILE A 37 -9.84 -10.99 -8.95
CA ILE A 37 -9.62 -9.54 -8.88
C ILE A 37 -10.82 -8.90 -8.18
N ARG A 38 -10.52 -8.07 -7.18
CA ARG A 38 -11.48 -7.31 -6.40
C ARG A 38 -11.06 -5.86 -6.31
N ALA A 39 -12.02 -5.00 -6.02
CA ALA A 39 -11.73 -3.66 -5.52
C ALA A 39 -11.80 -3.68 -3.99
N ILE A 40 -10.75 -3.19 -3.33
CA ILE A 40 -10.64 -3.15 -1.87
C ILE A 40 -10.64 -1.67 -1.48
N GLY A 41 -11.68 -1.24 -0.78
CA GLY A 41 -11.87 0.13 -0.32
C GLY A 41 -11.50 0.29 1.14
N SER A 42 -10.82 1.39 1.48
CA SER A 42 -10.40 1.65 2.85
C SER A 42 -11.57 1.90 3.80
N GLY A 43 -12.59 2.67 3.39
CA GLY A 43 -13.76 2.98 4.23
C GLY A 43 -14.53 1.70 4.58
N GLY A 44 -14.74 1.43 5.87
CA GLY A 44 -15.38 0.20 6.36
C GLY A 44 -14.62 -1.11 6.06
N GLY A 45 -13.42 -1.04 5.48
CA GLY A 45 -12.66 -2.22 5.03
C GLY A 45 -13.44 -3.06 4.01
N HIS A 46 -14.02 -2.41 2.99
CA HIS A 46 -14.87 -3.08 2.01
C HIS A 46 -14.07 -3.83 0.94
N VAL A 47 -14.63 -4.94 0.46
CA VAL A 47 -14.20 -5.66 -0.73
C VAL A 47 -15.39 -5.81 -1.67
N PHE A 48 -15.19 -5.46 -2.93
CA PHE A 48 -16.22 -5.49 -3.96
C PHE A 48 -15.85 -6.43 -5.11
N ASP A 49 -16.87 -7.09 -5.67
CA ASP A 49 -16.76 -7.80 -6.94
C ASP A 49 -16.75 -6.82 -8.14
N GLU A 50 -16.63 -7.37 -9.35
CA GLU A 50 -16.62 -6.59 -10.59
C GLU A 50 -17.93 -5.81 -10.84
N ALA A 51 -19.05 -6.28 -10.28
CA ALA A 51 -20.37 -5.66 -10.40
C ALA A 51 -20.66 -4.63 -9.28
N GLY A 52 -19.70 -4.41 -8.38
CA GLY A 52 -19.82 -3.47 -7.27
C GLY A 52 -20.66 -4.00 -6.10
N ASN A 53 -20.86 -5.32 -6.01
CA ASN A 53 -21.48 -5.94 -4.85
C ASN A 53 -20.45 -6.15 -3.75
N VAL A 54 -20.89 -5.97 -2.50
CA VAL A 54 -20.05 -6.22 -1.32
C VAL A 54 -19.82 -7.73 -1.18
N VAL A 55 -18.56 -8.13 -1.26
CA VAL A 55 -18.09 -9.49 -0.96
C VAL A 55 -17.75 -9.61 0.53
N LEU A 56 -17.13 -8.56 1.09
CA LEU A 56 -16.73 -8.49 2.48
C LEU A 56 -16.78 -7.04 2.97
N THR A 57 -17.08 -6.86 4.25
CA THR A 57 -16.93 -5.59 4.96
C THR A 57 -16.45 -5.88 6.38
N LEU A 58 -15.50 -5.08 6.87
CA LEU A 58 -15.10 -5.11 8.28
C LEU A 58 -16.08 -4.32 9.16
N GLY A 59 -16.83 -3.39 8.56
CA GLY A 59 -17.83 -2.56 9.21
C GLY A 59 -17.26 -1.26 9.81
N GLU A 60 -18.12 -0.24 9.92
CA GLU A 60 -17.75 1.09 10.41
C GLU A 60 -17.39 1.11 11.90
N ASP A 61 -17.89 0.15 12.69
CA ASP A 61 -17.48 -0.01 14.09
C ASP A 61 -15.98 -0.34 14.21
N LEU A 62 -15.42 -1.00 13.20
CA LEU A 62 -14.04 -1.43 13.16
C LEU A 62 -13.14 -0.48 12.37
N VAL A 63 -13.68 0.07 11.27
CA VAL A 63 -12.99 0.97 10.34
C VAL A 63 -13.90 2.18 10.05
N PRO A 64 -14.04 3.11 11.00
CA PRO A 64 -14.92 4.28 10.86
C PRO A 64 -14.39 5.32 9.87
N HIS A 65 -13.07 5.34 9.62
CA HIS A 65 -12.45 6.23 8.63
C HIS A 65 -11.21 5.55 8.03
N GLY A 66 -11.39 4.89 6.89
CA GLY A 66 -10.26 4.26 6.20
C GLY A 66 -9.44 5.27 5.39
N GLN A 67 -8.27 5.64 5.88
CA GLN A 67 -7.40 6.63 5.24
C GLN A 67 -6.57 6.04 4.08
N GLU A 68 -6.04 4.83 4.29
CA GLU A 68 -5.19 4.10 3.36
C GLU A 68 -5.50 2.61 3.44
N VAL A 69 -5.44 1.92 2.30
CA VAL A 69 -5.51 0.46 2.26
C VAL A 69 -4.43 -0.08 1.34
N ARG A 70 -3.75 -1.14 1.78
CA ARG A 70 -2.81 -1.93 0.97
C ARG A 70 -3.12 -3.40 1.11
N VAL A 71 -2.92 -4.13 0.02
CA VAL A 71 -3.25 -5.55 -0.07
C VAL A 71 -2.05 -6.27 -0.64
N ALA A 72 -1.54 -7.22 0.12
CA ALA A 72 -0.43 -8.08 -0.26
C ALA A 72 -0.47 -9.34 0.62
N ARG A 73 0.37 -10.33 0.32
CA ARG A 73 0.67 -11.37 1.31
C ARG A 73 1.53 -10.74 2.39
N PHE A 74 1.03 -10.65 3.62
CA PHE A 74 1.70 -10.04 4.76
C PHE A 74 2.13 -11.05 5.82
N LEU A 75 1.65 -12.29 5.75
CA LEU A 75 2.00 -13.36 6.69
C LEU A 75 2.92 -14.39 6.06
N ASP A 76 3.83 -14.96 6.86
CA ASP A 76 4.69 -16.06 6.40
C ASP A 76 3.91 -17.35 6.17
N ASP A 77 3.06 -17.73 7.14
CA ASP A 77 2.40 -19.05 7.15
C ASP A 77 1.08 -19.10 6.35
N ASP A 78 0.63 -17.96 5.80
CA ASP A 78 -0.57 -17.87 4.96
C ASP A 78 -0.23 -17.27 3.58
N PRO A 79 -0.38 -18.03 2.48
CA PRO A 79 -0.13 -17.53 1.13
C PRO A 79 -1.24 -16.60 0.60
N SER A 80 -2.37 -16.52 1.29
CA SER A 80 -3.49 -15.65 0.93
C SER A 80 -3.08 -14.18 1.13
N PRO A 81 -3.68 -13.23 0.39
CA PRO A 81 -3.47 -11.82 0.66
C PRO A 81 -4.20 -11.39 1.95
N GLN A 82 -3.64 -10.41 2.64
CA GLN A 82 -4.28 -9.68 3.73
C GLN A 82 -4.45 -8.21 3.33
N MET A 83 -5.42 -7.54 3.94
CA MET A 83 -5.56 -6.09 3.85
C MET A 83 -4.91 -5.45 5.08
N ALA A 84 -4.05 -4.47 4.85
CA ALA A 84 -3.58 -3.54 5.86
C ALA A 84 -4.30 -2.21 5.67
N VAL A 85 -5.04 -1.76 6.68
CA VAL A 85 -5.85 -0.54 6.64
C VAL A 85 -5.38 0.42 7.71
N ARG A 86 -5.10 1.66 7.32
CA ARG A 86 -5.02 2.80 8.25
C ARG A 86 -6.45 3.21 8.58
N TRP A 87 -6.98 2.64 9.67
CA TRP A 87 -8.43 2.46 9.85
C TRP A 87 -9.13 3.61 10.59
N ASN A 88 -8.34 4.54 11.15
CA ASN A 88 -8.81 5.62 12.00
C ASN A 88 -8.35 6.99 11.47
N GLY A 89 -8.60 7.29 10.21
CA GLY A 89 -8.27 8.58 9.59
C GLY A 89 -6.77 8.89 9.62
N HIS A 90 -6.43 10.13 9.98
CA HIS A 90 -5.05 10.65 10.03
C HIS A 90 -4.26 10.21 11.27
N HIS A 91 -4.54 9.02 11.80
CA HIS A 91 -3.80 8.42 12.90
C HIS A 91 -2.80 7.35 12.41
N THR A 92 -1.90 6.92 13.28
CA THR A 92 -0.88 5.91 12.99
C THR A 92 -1.40 4.47 13.02
N ASP A 93 -2.68 4.28 13.40
CA ASP A 93 -3.26 2.98 13.69
C ASP A 93 -3.44 2.12 12.43
N ILE A 94 -2.85 0.93 12.43
CA ILE A 94 -3.00 -0.09 11.40
C ILE A 94 -3.81 -1.27 11.94
N LEU A 95 -4.66 -1.80 11.07
CA LEU A 95 -5.39 -3.04 11.24
C LEU A 95 -5.03 -3.94 10.06
N VAL A 96 -4.64 -5.18 10.36
CA VAL A 96 -4.42 -6.24 9.35
C VAL A 96 -5.55 -7.25 9.44
N ALA A 97 -6.21 -7.54 8.34
CA ALA A 97 -7.29 -8.53 8.26
C ALA A 97 -7.14 -9.47 7.07
N ASP A 98 -7.59 -10.71 7.25
CA ASP A 98 -7.56 -11.75 6.21
C ASP A 98 -8.76 -11.67 5.25
N THR A 99 -8.80 -12.59 4.29
CA THR A 99 -9.87 -12.71 3.29
C THR A 99 -11.24 -13.09 3.86
N SER A 100 -11.31 -13.54 5.12
CA SER A 100 -12.55 -13.82 5.85
C SER A 100 -13.04 -12.62 6.68
N GLY A 101 -12.21 -11.59 6.82
CA GLY A 101 -12.49 -10.41 7.64
C GLY A 101 -12.05 -10.56 9.10
N THR A 102 -11.30 -11.62 9.40
CA THR A 102 -10.72 -11.80 10.72
C THR A 102 -9.57 -10.82 10.88
N VAL A 103 -9.59 -10.04 11.97
CA VAL A 103 -8.46 -9.17 12.33
C VAL A 103 -7.34 -10.03 12.89
N LEU A 104 -6.18 -9.95 12.24
CA LEU A 104 -4.99 -10.71 12.54
C LEU A 104 -4.04 -9.93 13.44
N ASN A 105 -3.88 -8.63 13.18
CA ASN A 105 -2.96 -7.78 13.93
C ASN A 105 -3.42 -6.32 14.01
N ARG A 106 -2.91 -5.61 15.01
CA ARG A 106 -3.05 -4.15 15.20
C ARG A 106 -1.77 -3.57 15.76
N PHE A 107 -1.28 -2.51 15.13
CA PHE A 107 -0.06 -1.82 15.57
C PHE A 107 -0.08 -0.37 15.07
N ASN A 108 0.97 0.38 15.41
CA ASN A 108 1.14 1.77 14.99
C ASN A 108 2.37 1.90 14.10
N LEU A 109 2.23 2.62 12.98
CA LEU A 109 3.37 3.08 12.21
C LEU A 109 4.00 4.31 12.87
N ASN A 110 5.17 4.71 12.38
CA ASN A 110 5.76 6.00 12.71
C ASN A 110 4.91 7.16 12.18
N GLU A 111 5.02 8.31 12.85
CA GLU A 111 4.35 9.54 12.42
C GLU A 111 4.97 10.06 11.10
N SER A 112 4.10 10.55 10.22
CA SER A 112 4.46 11.32 9.04
C SER A 112 3.50 12.51 8.90
N PRO A 113 3.84 13.57 8.15
CA PRO A 113 2.89 14.64 7.88
C PRO A 113 1.59 14.07 7.32
N ASN A 114 0.46 14.40 7.97
CA ASN A 114 -0.88 13.88 7.65
C ASN A 114 -1.09 12.37 7.84
N ASN A 115 -0.09 11.65 8.37
CA ASN A 115 -0.07 10.20 8.56
C ASN A 115 -0.56 9.46 7.30
N THR A 116 0.09 9.77 6.18
CA THR A 116 -0.10 9.11 4.88
C THR A 116 1.24 8.67 4.32
N GLY A 117 1.20 7.85 3.27
CA GLY A 117 2.39 7.30 2.61
C GLY A 117 2.62 5.82 2.90
N MET A 118 1.62 5.12 3.44
CA MET A 118 1.69 3.68 3.62
C MET A 118 1.69 2.97 2.26
N GLU A 119 2.65 2.08 2.03
CA GLU A 119 2.73 1.30 0.80
C GLU A 119 3.19 -0.13 1.06
N ALA A 120 2.74 -1.11 0.28
CA ALA A 120 3.28 -2.47 0.36
C ALA A 120 4.53 -2.57 -0.51
N VAL A 121 5.58 -3.24 -0.02
CA VAL A 121 6.88 -3.41 -0.69
C VAL A 121 7.27 -4.88 -0.71
N HIS A 122 7.55 -5.42 -1.89
CA HIS A 122 8.13 -6.77 -2.07
C HIS A 122 9.66 -6.68 -1.93
N TRP A 123 10.09 -6.44 -0.70
CA TRP A 123 11.50 -6.25 -0.34
C TRP A 123 12.26 -7.58 -0.18
N LEU A 124 11.55 -8.63 0.23
CA LEU A 124 12.08 -9.97 0.47
C LEU A 124 12.11 -10.81 -0.82
N GLU A 125 12.58 -12.06 -0.73
CA GLU A 125 12.75 -12.94 -1.88
C GLU A 125 11.43 -13.13 -2.66
N PRO A 126 11.49 -13.38 -3.99
CA PRO A 126 10.28 -13.54 -4.78
C PRO A 126 9.35 -14.63 -4.24
N GLY A 127 8.12 -14.22 -3.90
CA GLY A 127 7.10 -15.10 -3.34
C GLY A 127 7.01 -15.08 -1.81
N GLU A 128 7.93 -14.41 -1.11
CA GLU A 128 7.81 -14.14 0.32
C GLU A 128 6.79 -13.04 0.62
N ARG A 129 6.53 -12.80 1.90
CA ARG A 129 5.62 -11.74 2.34
C ARG A 129 6.15 -10.36 1.97
N ALA A 130 5.22 -9.43 1.74
CA ALA A 130 5.50 -8.02 1.60
C ALA A 130 5.72 -7.37 2.97
N LEU A 131 6.44 -6.26 2.97
CA LEU A 131 6.54 -5.35 4.11
C LEU A 131 5.70 -4.10 3.85
N LEU A 132 5.40 -3.34 4.90
CA LEU A 132 4.77 -2.03 4.79
C LEU A 132 5.83 -0.94 4.91
N TYR A 133 5.89 -0.04 3.94
CA TYR A 133 6.66 1.19 4.03
C TYR A 133 5.83 2.30 4.67
N ASN A 134 6.45 3.13 5.51
CA ASN A 134 5.94 4.45 5.91
C ASN A 134 7.09 5.33 6.42
N GLY A 135 7.24 6.54 5.87
CA GLY A 135 8.10 7.56 6.47
C GLY A 135 9.56 7.16 6.73
N GLY A 136 10.20 6.47 5.78
CA GLY A 136 11.59 6.03 5.93
C GLY A 136 11.77 4.74 6.72
N MET A 137 10.70 4.02 7.02
CA MET A 137 10.74 2.75 7.73
C MET A 137 10.05 1.63 6.94
N LEU A 138 10.56 0.41 7.09
CA LEU A 138 9.90 -0.82 6.67
C LEU A 138 9.36 -1.55 7.89
N TRP A 139 8.11 -2.01 7.80
CA TRP A 139 7.35 -2.61 8.87
C TRP A 139 6.91 -4.01 8.49
N ASP A 140 7.10 -4.95 9.39
CA ASP A 140 6.50 -6.27 9.31
C ASP A 140 5.05 -6.18 9.81
N ALA A 141 4.08 -6.48 8.95
CA ALA A 141 2.67 -6.36 9.30
C ALA A 141 2.17 -7.52 10.18
N GLU A 142 2.89 -8.64 10.20
CA GLU A 142 2.60 -9.79 11.05
C GLU A 142 2.99 -9.49 12.51
N THR A 143 4.17 -8.89 12.73
CA THR A 143 4.67 -8.60 14.09
C THR A 143 4.39 -7.17 14.55
N GLY A 144 4.21 -6.23 13.62
CA GLY A 144 4.12 -4.79 13.89
C GLY A 144 5.46 -4.12 14.17
N GLU A 145 6.59 -4.80 13.93
CA GLU A 145 7.94 -4.26 14.16
C GLU A 145 8.45 -3.49 12.94
N GLY A 146 9.12 -2.36 13.19
CA GLY A 146 9.63 -1.46 12.15
C GLY A 146 11.15 -1.27 12.22
N VAL A 147 11.77 -1.14 11.05
CA VAL A 147 13.20 -0.86 10.89
C VAL A 147 13.39 0.39 10.03
N ASN A 148 14.24 1.30 10.48
CA ASN A 148 14.61 2.50 9.73
C ASN A 148 15.46 2.14 8.51
N LEU A 149 15.22 2.81 7.39
CA LEU A 149 16.14 2.80 6.28
C LEU A 149 17.44 3.50 6.70
N PRO A 150 18.61 2.88 6.46
CA PRO A 150 19.88 3.44 6.88
C PRO A 150 20.20 4.71 6.09
N ASP A 151 20.87 5.66 6.73
CA ASP A 151 21.43 6.86 6.08
C ASP A 151 20.42 7.72 5.30
N LEU A 152 19.11 7.57 5.56
CA LEU A 152 18.09 8.46 5.03
C LEU A 152 18.19 9.80 5.80
N PRO A 153 18.41 10.94 5.13
CA PRO A 153 18.53 12.21 5.82
C PRO A 153 17.21 12.62 6.49
N ASP A 154 17.29 13.65 7.35
CA ASP A 154 16.10 14.33 7.85
C ASP A 154 15.51 15.26 6.77
N PRO A 155 14.18 15.33 6.64
CA PRO A 155 13.56 16.09 5.56
C PRO A 155 13.68 17.59 5.81
N ASP A 156 14.27 18.29 4.85
CA ASP A 156 14.41 19.74 4.85
C ASP A 156 13.95 20.33 3.51
N PRO A 157 12.94 21.21 3.49
CA PRO A 157 12.03 21.50 4.61
C PRO A 157 11.17 20.29 4.96
N VAL A 158 10.68 20.25 6.20
CA VAL A 158 9.64 19.30 6.60
C VAL A 158 8.36 19.64 5.84
N GLY A 159 7.91 18.74 4.96
CA GLY A 159 6.73 18.93 4.14
C GLY A 159 6.08 17.59 3.76
N ARG A 160 4.80 17.64 3.35
CA ARG A 160 4.01 16.42 3.07
C ARG A 160 4.57 15.54 1.94
N MET A 161 5.35 16.14 1.04
CA MET A 161 5.83 15.52 -0.20
C MET A 161 7.26 14.97 -0.13
N ALA A 162 7.96 15.08 1.01
CA ALA A 162 9.28 14.44 1.13
C ALA A 162 9.13 12.90 1.06
N TRP A 163 10.18 12.15 1.40
CA TRP A 163 10.20 10.68 1.39
C TRP A 163 9.26 10.02 2.41
N TYR A 164 8.20 10.70 2.83
CA TYR A 164 7.09 10.10 3.56
C TYR A 164 6.31 9.09 2.71
N HIS A 165 6.35 9.25 1.40
CA HIS A 165 5.80 8.33 0.41
C HIS A 165 6.94 7.61 -0.32
N CYS A 166 6.78 6.32 -0.62
CA CYS A 166 7.70 5.60 -1.50
C CYS A 166 7.06 5.21 -2.82
N ILE A 167 7.91 4.93 -3.80
CA ILE A 167 7.56 4.27 -5.05
C ILE A 167 8.29 2.92 -5.06
N PRO A 168 7.60 1.80 -4.73
CA PRO A 168 8.16 0.47 -4.87
C PRO A 168 8.30 0.13 -6.34
N ALA A 169 9.50 -0.26 -6.78
CA ALA A 169 9.77 -0.57 -8.18
C ALA A 169 10.97 -1.50 -8.33
N ASN A 170 10.85 -2.50 -9.19
CA ASN A 170 11.98 -3.31 -9.65
C ASN A 170 12.79 -2.49 -10.68
N VAL A 171 13.75 -1.69 -10.21
CA VAL A 171 14.61 -0.85 -11.06
C VAL A 171 15.93 -1.54 -11.39
N CYS A 172 16.30 -2.58 -10.64
CA CYS A 172 17.51 -3.38 -10.88
C CYS A 172 17.28 -4.58 -11.83
N GLY A 173 16.04 -5.00 -12.05
CA GLY A 173 15.68 -6.12 -12.93
C GLY A 173 15.91 -7.50 -12.31
N ASN A 174 15.88 -7.62 -10.98
CA ASN A 174 16.17 -8.85 -10.22
C ASN A 174 14.93 -9.46 -9.53
N ASP A 175 13.74 -9.06 -9.95
CA ASP A 175 12.43 -9.47 -9.42
C ASP A 175 12.13 -9.02 -7.98
N LEU A 176 13.01 -8.23 -7.36
CA LEU A 176 12.80 -7.56 -6.08
C LEU A 176 12.32 -6.13 -6.31
N GLU A 177 11.61 -5.54 -5.34
CA GLU A 177 11.25 -4.12 -5.38
C GLU A 177 12.26 -3.28 -4.59
N GLU A 178 12.94 -2.37 -5.29
CA GLU A 178 13.60 -1.24 -4.66
C GLU A 178 12.57 -0.25 -4.12
N ILE A 179 13.00 0.53 -3.13
CA ILE A 179 12.25 1.66 -2.59
C ILE A 179 12.86 2.92 -3.17
N VAL A 180 12.12 3.58 -4.06
CA VAL A 180 12.52 4.88 -4.63
C VAL A 180 11.87 5.98 -3.82
N LEU A 181 12.71 6.85 -3.27
CA LEU A 181 12.34 7.95 -2.40
C LEU A 181 12.86 9.26 -2.98
N TYR A 182 12.08 10.32 -2.81
CA TYR A 182 12.47 11.66 -3.24
C TYR A 182 12.01 12.70 -2.24
N ASN A 183 12.64 13.86 -2.30
CA ASN A 183 12.13 15.08 -1.70
C ASN A 183 12.15 16.16 -2.79
N PRO A 184 11.01 16.82 -3.09
CA PRO A 184 10.94 17.85 -4.11
C PRO A 184 11.94 19.00 -3.96
N TRP A 185 12.44 19.21 -2.74
CA TRP A 185 13.41 20.26 -2.39
C TRP A 185 14.86 19.76 -2.36
N ASP A 186 15.07 18.45 -2.49
CA ASP A 186 16.38 17.82 -2.51
C ASP A 186 16.79 17.50 -3.97
N PRO A 187 18.01 17.82 -4.43
CA PRO A 187 18.47 17.40 -5.75
C PRO A 187 18.71 15.87 -5.89
N ALA A 188 18.64 15.10 -4.80
CA ALA A 188 18.85 13.67 -4.81
C ALA A 188 17.55 12.84 -4.87
N ILE A 189 17.67 11.67 -5.50
CA ILE A 189 16.72 10.56 -5.37
C ILE A 189 17.46 9.47 -4.61
N TYR A 190 16.81 8.92 -3.59
CA TYR A 190 17.35 7.82 -2.79
C TYR A 190 16.73 6.52 -3.29
N VAL A 191 17.57 5.55 -3.59
CA VAL A 191 17.13 4.22 -4.02
C VAL A 191 17.72 3.20 -3.05
N TYR A 192 16.84 2.52 -2.34
CA TYR A 192 17.22 1.43 -1.46
C TYR A 192 16.94 0.12 -2.19
N THR A 193 17.94 -0.77 -2.19
CA THR A 193 17.82 -2.12 -2.77
C THR A 193 18.04 -3.18 -1.69
N PRO A 194 17.30 -4.31 -1.74
CA PRO A 194 17.60 -5.47 -0.91
C PRO A 194 18.86 -6.23 -1.37
N GLY A 195 19.34 -5.98 -2.59
CA GLY A 195 20.57 -6.57 -3.16
C GLY A 195 21.82 -5.73 -2.94
N ASP A 196 22.93 -6.10 -3.58
CA ASP A 196 24.13 -5.26 -3.60
C ASP A 196 23.90 -4.08 -4.57
N ALA A 197 24.09 -2.85 -4.11
CA ALA A 197 23.94 -1.65 -4.92
C ALA A 197 24.91 -1.60 -6.13
N ASN A 198 25.95 -2.43 -6.15
CA ASN A 198 26.89 -2.56 -7.26
C ASN A 198 26.49 -3.65 -8.26
N ASP A 199 25.43 -4.40 -8.00
CA ASP A 199 24.97 -5.41 -8.94
C ASP A 199 24.55 -4.76 -10.26
N PRO A 200 24.91 -5.36 -11.40
CA PRO A 200 24.53 -4.82 -12.69
C PRO A 200 23.01 -4.93 -12.88
N VAL A 201 22.41 -3.88 -13.43
CA VAL A 201 21.01 -3.92 -13.87
C VAL A 201 20.84 -5.01 -14.93
N VAL A 202 19.94 -5.96 -14.66
CA VAL A 202 19.77 -7.16 -15.50
C VAL A 202 18.73 -6.95 -16.60
N ASP A 203 17.62 -6.26 -16.31
CA ASP A 203 16.58 -5.85 -17.27
C ASP A 203 16.24 -4.37 -17.01
N PRO A 204 16.12 -3.52 -18.05
CA PRO A 204 15.59 -2.17 -17.88
C PRO A 204 14.23 -2.15 -17.17
N TYR A 205 14.06 -1.14 -16.32
CA TYR A 205 12.80 -0.87 -15.62
C TYR A 205 11.59 -0.88 -16.58
N ARG A 206 10.52 -1.54 -16.14
CA ARG A 206 9.20 -1.53 -16.79
C ARG A 206 8.13 -1.25 -15.76
N ALA A 207 7.29 -0.24 -16.03
CA ALA A 207 6.15 0.05 -15.18
C ALA A 207 5.16 -1.12 -15.21
N GLY A 208 4.80 -1.62 -14.03
CA GLY A 208 3.78 -2.63 -13.81
C GLY A 208 2.51 -2.05 -13.19
N PRO A 209 1.48 -2.88 -12.96
CA PRO A 209 0.21 -2.47 -12.37
C PRO A 209 0.33 -1.72 -11.03
N ARG A 210 1.42 -1.97 -10.27
CA ARG A 210 1.65 -1.37 -8.96
C ARG A 210 2.19 0.06 -9.00
N GLN A 211 2.82 0.46 -10.10
CA GLN A 211 3.36 1.82 -10.26
C GLN A 211 2.29 2.82 -10.74
N TYR A 212 1.05 2.37 -10.95
CA TYR A 212 -0.10 3.24 -11.20
C TYR A 212 -0.83 3.59 -9.89
N ASN A 213 -0.13 4.17 -8.91
CA ASN A 213 -0.78 4.70 -7.71
C ASN A 213 -1.12 6.19 -7.91
N VAL A 214 -2.40 6.48 -8.11
CA VAL A 214 -2.91 7.80 -8.48
C VAL A 214 -2.76 8.84 -7.37
N ARG A 215 -2.46 8.43 -6.13
CA ARG A 215 -2.23 9.33 -4.99
C ARG A 215 -0.82 9.92 -4.93
N LEU A 216 0.11 9.46 -5.77
CA LEU A 216 1.46 10.05 -5.89
C LEU A 216 1.47 11.45 -6.54
N MET A 217 0.31 12.04 -6.83
CA MET A 217 0.18 13.32 -7.56
C MET A 217 -0.57 14.43 -6.80
N ASP A 218 -0.74 14.32 -5.48
CA ASP A 218 -1.39 15.35 -4.65
C ASP A 218 -0.37 16.21 -3.88
#